data_AF-A0A2V5Q2H2-F1
#
_entry.id   AF-A0A2V5Q2H2-F1
#
_cell.length_a   1.000
_cell.length_b   1.000
_cell.length_c   1.000
_cell.angle_alpha   90.00
_cell.angle_beta   90.00
_cell.angle_gamma   90.00
#
_symmetry.space_group_name_H-M   'P 1'
#
loop_
_entity.id
_entity.type
_entity.pdbx_description
1 polymer ?
#
loop_
_entity_poly.entity_id
_entity_poly.type
_entity_poly.pdbx_seq_one_letter_code
_entity_poly.pdbx_strand_id
1 'polypeptide(L)'
;IYRKQRVSSYIMNGAVCGFGTYNRPKFKITQFNPAAYVQWEPKVNNEGGANGPYAYNSAHDASQYPNDKEGIGNRHVKGAAILGFDTRVHWISLQTFAREATLYPGLLWCNPANPNGN
;
A
#
# COMPACT_ATOMS: atom_id res chain seq x y z
N ILE A 1 -22.38 -2.52 -9.17
CA ILE A 1 -20.92 -2.69 -8.98
C ILE A 1 -20.69 -3.34 -7.62
N TYR A 2 -20.18 -4.57 -7.59
CA TYR A 2 -19.81 -5.26 -6.34
C TYR A 2 -18.28 -5.20 -6.20
N ARG A 3 -17.77 -4.59 -5.12
CA ARG A 3 -16.35 -4.65 -4.76
C ARG A 3 -16.19 -5.62 -3.59
N LYS A 4 -15.26 -6.57 -3.69
CA LYS A 4 -15.01 -7.55 -2.61
C LYS A 4 -14.46 -6.88 -1.35
N GLN A 5 -13.45 -6.03 -1.49
CA GLN A 5 -12.97 -5.17 -0.40
C GLN A 5 -13.87 -3.93 -0.31
N ARG A 6 -14.26 -3.47 0.88
CA ARG A 6 -15.21 -2.35 1.06
C ARG A 6 -14.79 -1.32 2.11
N VAL A 7 -13.55 -1.37 2.58
CA VAL A 7 -13.09 -0.49 3.69
C VAL A 7 -12.94 0.95 3.21
N SER A 8 -12.22 1.17 2.09
CA SER A 8 -11.97 2.50 1.53
C SER A 8 -11.47 2.38 0.08
N SER A 9 -11.53 3.47 -0.67
CA SER A 9 -10.88 3.62 -1.99
C SER A 9 -9.36 3.74 -1.88
N TYR A 10 -8.83 3.93 -0.67
CA TYR A 10 -7.39 3.89 -0.36
C TYR A 10 -7.11 2.71 0.58
N ILE A 11 -5.97 2.07 0.36
CA ILE A 11 -5.46 1.00 1.23
C ILE A 11 -4.30 1.52 2.06
N MET A 12 -3.88 0.74 3.05
CA MET A 12 -2.77 1.08 3.93
C MET A 12 -1.56 0.18 3.68
N ASN A 13 -0.37 0.75 3.83
CA ASN A 13 0.88 0.02 3.78
C ASN A 13 0.90 -1.08 4.86
N GLY A 14 1.22 -2.31 4.49
CA GLY A 14 1.34 -3.42 5.43
C GLY A 14 2.36 -3.18 6.53
N ALA A 15 3.33 -2.28 6.35
CA ALA A 15 4.25 -1.86 7.39
C ALA A 15 3.53 -1.38 8.67
N VAL A 16 2.33 -0.80 8.57
CA VAL A 16 1.54 -0.34 9.74
C VAL A 16 1.17 -1.50 10.68
N CYS A 17 0.93 -2.70 10.13
CA CYS A 17 0.68 -3.91 10.91
C CYS A 17 1.88 -4.88 10.95
N GLY A 18 3.04 -4.47 10.43
CA GLY A 18 4.21 -5.34 10.24
C GLY A 18 3.90 -6.52 9.31
N PHE A 19 3.17 -6.27 8.23
CA PHE A 19 2.82 -7.23 7.18
C PHE A 19 2.16 -8.51 7.71
N GLY A 20 1.23 -8.36 8.65
CA GLY A 20 0.44 -9.48 9.18
C GLY A 20 1.07 -10.22 10.36
N THR A 21 2.26 -9.83 10.84
CA THR A 21 2.87 -10.39 12.07
C THR A 21 2.21 -9.84 13.36
N TYR A 22 0.91 -9.58 13.31
CA TYR A 22 0.14 -8.78 14.27
C TYR A 22 -0.15 -9.52 15.59
N ASN A 23 0.33 -8.98 16.73
CA ASN A 23 -0.01 -9.49 18.07
C ASN A 23 -0.52 -8.41 19.05
N ARG A 24 -0.30 -7.11 18.79
CA ARG A 24 -0.64 -5.92 19.62
C ARG A 24 -0.60 -4.66 18.74
N PRO A 25 -1.16 -3.50 19.14
CA PRO A 25 -0.93 -2.24 18.42
C PRO A 25 0.57 -1.96 18.36
N LYS A 26 1.15 -1.94 17.16
CA LYS A 26 2.61 -2.06 17.00
C LYS A 26 3.35 -0.74 17.11
N PHE A 27 2.91 0.29 16.39
CA PHE A 27 3.75 1.44 16.11
C PHE A 27 3.02 2.77 16.26
N LYS A 28 3.67 3.73 16.92
CA LYS A 28 3.32 5.15 16.85
C LYS A 28 3.75 5.70 15.49
N ILE A 29 3.00 6.67 14.96
CA ILE A 29 3.34 7.34 13.70
C ILE A 29 4.76 7.91 13.69
N THR A 30 5.25 8.37 14.84
CA THR A 30 6.61 8.92 15.03
C THR A 30 7.73 7.90 14.92
N GLN A 31 7.42 6.60 14.85
CA GLN A 31 8.41 5.54 14.63
C GLN A 31 8.67 5.27 13.14
N PHE A 32 7.80 5.75 12.25
CA PHE A 32 8.00 5.63 10.82
C PHE A 32 8.88 6.77 10.31
N ASN A 33 9.64 6.50 9.25
CA ASN A 33 10.30 7.56 8.51
C ASN A 33 9.23 8.51 7.94
N PRO A 34 9.24 9.82 8.26
CA PRO A 34 8.27 10.78 7.72
C PRO A 34 8.24 10.82 6.18
N ALA A 35 9.35 10.47 5.54
CA ALA A 35 9.45 10.36 4.09
C ALA A 35 8.77 9.09 3.51
N ALA A 36 8.48 8.07 4.31
CA ALA A 36 7.87 6.83 3.85
C ALA A 36 6.36 7.00 3.58
N TYR A 37 5.77 6.01 2.91
CA TYR A 37 4.38 6.07 2.44
C TYR A 37 3.45 5.16 3.24
N VAL A 38 2.29 5.70 3.61
CA VAL A 38 1.30 5.05 4.49
C VAL A 38 0.07 4.57 3.74
N GLN A 39 -0.40 5.27 2.70
CA GLN A 39 -1.61 4.89 1.97
C GLN A 39 -1.49 5.21 0.49
N TRP A 40 -2.13 4.40 -0.35
CA TRP A 40 -2.25 4.63 -1.79
C TRP A 40 -3.57 4.10 -2.35
N GLU A 41 -3.95 4.55 -3.54
CA GLU A 41 -5.03 3.92 -4.30
C GLU A 41 -4.58 2.51 -4.70
N PRO A 42 -5.37 1.44 -4.45
CA PRO A 42 -4.95 0.08 -4.73
C PRO A 42 -4.94 -0.23 -6.23
N LYS A 43 -4.00 -1.08 -6.66
CA LYS A 43 -4.01 -1.67 -8.00
C LYS A 43 -5.27 -2.49 -8.22
N VAL A 44 -6.02 -2.18 -9.27
CA VAL A 44 -7.18 -2.96 -9.66
C VAL A 44 -6.75 -4.01 -10.69
N ASN A 45 -6.90 -5.27 -10.31
CA ASN A 45 -6.42 -6.41 -11.09
C ASN A 45 -7.53 -7.02 -11.95
N ASN A 46 -8.79 -6.70 -11.65
CA ASN A 46 -9.94 -7.05 -12.47
C ASN A 46 -10.96 -5.93 -12.37
N GLU A 47 -11.39 -5.36 -13.50
CA GLU A 47 -12.39 -4.28 -13.56
C GLU A 47 -13.79 -4.77 -13.96
N GLY A 48 -13.88 -5.94 -14.61
CA GLY A 48 -15.09 -6.38 -15.32
C GLY A 48 -15.51 -7.84 -15.08
N GLY A 49 -14.86 -8.54 -14.15
CA GLY A 49 -15.21 -9.92 -13.82
C GLY A 49 -16.61 -10.06 -13.22
N ALA A 50 -17.13 -11.28 -13.21
CA ALA A 50 -18.46 -11.62 -12.68
C ALA A 50 -18.69 -11.17 -11.22
N ASN A 51 -17.61 -10.94 -10.47
CA ASN A 51 -17.63 -10.48 -9.08
C ASN A 51 -17.37 -8.97 -8.91
N GLY A 52 -17.38 -8.21 -10.00
CA GLY A 52 -17.05 -6.78 -10.06
C GLY A 52 -15.57 -6.47 -9.80
N PRO A 53 -15.21 -5.18 -9.65
CA PRO A 53 -13.82 -4.78 -9.55
C PRO A 53 -13.14 -5.30 -8.29
N TYR A 54 -11.90 -5.78 -8.42
CA TYR A 54 -11.13 -6.35 -7.32
C TYR A 54 -9.66 -5.90 -7.35
N ALA A 55 -9.19 -5.43 -6.19
CA ALA A 55 -7.77 -5.19 -5.90
C ALA A 55 -7.19 -6.40 -5.16
N TYR A 56 -5.98 -6.83 -5.54
CA TYR A 56 -5.38 -8.05 -5.00
C TYR A 56 -5.02 -7.82 -3.54
N ASN A 57 -5.63 -8.57 -2.64
CA ASN A 57 -5.27 -8.75 -1.23
C ASN A 57 -6.11 -9.96 -0.81
N SER A 58 -5.47 -11.08 -0.47
CA SER A 58 -6.15 -12.35 -0.18
C SER A 58 -6.96 -12.31 1.11
N ALA A 59 -6.55 -11.50 2.09
CA ALA A 59 -7.23 -11.35 3.38
C ALA A 59 -8.34 -10.29 3.35
N HIS A 60 -8.36 -9.43 2.32
CA HIS A 60 -9.32 -8.32 2.16
C HIS A 60 -9.33 -7.31 3.33
N ASP A 61 -8.24 -7.23 4.09
CA ASP A 61 -8.08 -6.43 5.31
C ASP A 61 -7.65 -4.97 5.05
N ALA A 62 -7.50 -4.58 3.79
CA ALA A 62 -7.01 -3.26 3.34
C ALA A 62 -5.54 -2.95 3.71
N SER A 63 -4.77 -3.97 4.13
CA SER A 63 -3.32 -3.93 4.26
C SER A 63 -2.67 -4.51 3.01
N GLN A 64 -1.65 -3.87 2.45
CA GLN A 64 -1.08 -4.27 1.16
C GLN A 64 0.45 -4.32 1.17
N TYR A 65 0.98 -5.28 0.41
CA TYR A 65 2.39 -5.32 0.06
C TYR A 65 2.68 -4.34 -1.09
N PRO A 66 3.79 -3.58 -1.03
CA PRO A 66 4.17 -2.70 -2.13
C PRO A 66 4.85 -3.51 -3.25
N ASN A 67 4.08 -4.34 -3.94
CA ASN A 67 4.55 -5.18 -5.05
C ASN A 67 3.69 -4.99 -6.30
N ASP A 68 4.02 -5.72 -7.35
CA ASP A 68 3.38 -5.67 -8.66
C ASP A 68 1.95 -6.26 -8.68
N LYS A 69 1.51 -7.02 -7.68
CA LYS A 69 0.13 -7.49 -7.53
C LYS A 69 -0.73 -6.54 -6.70
N GLU A 70 -0.14 -5.98 -5.66
CA GLU A 70 -0.77 -5.28 -4.54
C GLU A 70 -0.50 -3.77 -4.47
N GLY A 71 0.32 -3.27 -5.41
CA GLY A 71 0.81 -1.90 -5.43
C GLY A 71 -0.23 -0.87 -5.83
N ILE A 72 0.21 0.18 -6.52
CA ILE A 72 -0.62 1.36 -6.76
C ILE A 72 -1.60 1.22 -7.92
N GLY A 73 -2.63 2.06 -7.84
CA GLY A 73 -3.68 2.23 -8.82
C GLY A 73 -3.15 2.42 -10.23
N ASN A 74 -3.75 1.69 -11.16
CA ASN A 74 -3.46 1.68 -12.60
C ASN A 74 -4.54 2.39 -13.42
N ARG A 75 -5.63 2.87 -12.78
CA ARG A 75 -6.76 3.53 -13.45
C ARG A 75 -6.42 4.88 -14.06
N HIS A 76 -5.46 5.58 -13.45
CA HIS A 76 -4.98 6.86 -13.97
C HIS A 76 -3.81 6.72 -14.95
N VAL A 77 -3.51 5.50 -15.41
CA VAL A 77 -2.54 5.13 -16.46
C VAL A 77 -1.07 5.38 -16.10
N LYS A 78 -0.71 6.53 -15.51
CA LYS A 78 0.67 6.97 -15.29
C LYS A 78 1.13 6.90 -13.84
N GLY A 79 0.22 6.79 -12.88
CA GLY A 79 0.53 6.85 -11.46
C GLY A 79 -0.72 6.92 -10.61
N ALA A 80 -0.52 7.24 -9.33
CA ALA A 80 -1.60 7.41 -8.37
C ALA A 80 -1.23 8.46 -7.31
N ALA A 81 -2.23 8.94 -6.60
CA ALA A 81 -2.02 9.70 -5.37
C ALA A 81 -1.61 8.77 -4.23
N ILE A 82 -0.65 9.22 -3.42
CA ILE A 82 -0.08 8.46 -2.30
C ILE A 82 0.20 9.40 -1.12
N LEU A 83 -0.06 8.91 0.08
CA LEU A 83 0.05 9.64 1.34
C LEU A 83 1.34 9.25 2.06
N GLY A 84 2.09 10.24 2.52
CA GLY A 84 3.26 10.08 3.39
C GLY A 84 2.89 9.99 4.87
N PHE A 85 3.77 9.40 5.69
CA PHE A 85 3.62 9.41 7.15
C PHE A 85 3.71 10.81 7.77
N ASP A 86 4.27 11.78 7.04
CA ASP A 86 4.26 13.21 7.38
C ASP A 86 2.97 13.93 6.97
N THR A 87 1.94 13.21 6.52
CA THR A 87 0.65 13.71 6.04
C THR A 87 0.67 14.38 4.65
N ARG A 88 1.79 14.34 3.92
CA ARG A 88 1.84 14.90 2.56
C ARG A 88 1.11 14.00 1.57
N VAL A 89 0.28 14.59 0.72
CA VAL A 89 -0.24 13.92 -0.49
C VAL A 89 0.66 14.30 -1.66
N HIS A 90 1.12 13.31 -2.42
CA HIS A 90 1.86 13.56 -3.64
C HIS A 90 1.47 12.56 -4.73
N TRP A 91 1.76 12.91 -5.98
CA TRP A 91 1.59 12.02 -7.12
C TRP A 91 2.86 11.19 -7.32
N ILE A 92 2.73 9.86 -7.35
CA ILE A 92 3.83 8.95 -7.65
C ILE A 92 3.57 8.25 -8.99
N SER A 93 4.59 8.17 -9.84
CA SER A 93 4.47 7.43 -11.11
C SER A 93 4.52 5.92 -10.87
N LEU A 94 3.90 5.13 -11.76
CA LEU A 94 4.00 3.65 -11.74
C LEU A 94 5.45 3.17 -11.73
N GLN A 95 6.32 3.82 -12.53
CA GLN A 95 7.73 3.47 -12.62
C GLN A 95 8.48 3.81 -11.32
N THR A 96 8.21 4.97 -10.73
CA THR A 96 8.80 5.37 -9.45
C THR A 96 8.38 4.39 -8.37
N PHE A 97 7.09 4.09 -8.24
CA PHE A 97 6.61 3.13 -7.25
C PHE A 97 7.23 1.75 -7.43
N ALA A 98 7.30 1.24 -8.67
CA ALA A 98 7.92 -0.05 -8.97
C ALA A 98 9.42 -0.06 -8.59
N ARG A 99 10.14 1.05 -8.82
CA ARG A 99 11.52 1.19 -8.37
C ARG A 99 11.63 1.21 -6.84
N GLU A 100 10.84 2.05 -6.16
CA GLU A 100 10.83 2.11 -4.69
C GLU A 100 10.47 0.75 -4.07
N ALA A 101 9.62 -0.05 -4.73
CA ALA A 101 9.24 -1.39 -4.29
C ALA A 101 10.40 -2.40 -4.31
N THR A 102 11.47 -2.12 -5.07
CA THR A 102 12.70 -2.93 -5.07
C THR A 102 13.69 -2.54 -3.96
N LEU A 103 13.49 -1.40 -3.30
CA LEU A 103 14.36 -0.92 -2.22
C LEU A 103 13.90 -1.53 -0.89
N TYR A 104 14.79 -2.27 -0.25
CA TYR A 104 14.47 -3.09 0.91
C TYR A 104 15.60 -3.05 1.94
N PRO A 105 15.54 -2.15 2.96
CA PRO A 105 14.43 -1.25 3.27
C PRO A 105 14.30 -0.08 2.30
N GLY A 106 13.12 0.55 2.27
CA GLY A 106 12.83 1.68 1.39
C GLY A 106 11.62 2.49 1.87
N LEU A 107 11.17 3.46 1.07
CA LEU A 107 10.02 4.30 1.42
C LEU A 107 8.69 3.53 1.44
N LEU A 108 8.65 2.35 0.81
CA LEU A 108 7.51 1.45 0.80
C LEU A 108 7.67 0.28 1.79
N TRP A 109 8.90 -0.20 1.97
CA TRP A 109 9.26 -1.21 2.97
C TRP A 109 9.82 -0.55 4.21
N CYS A 110 8.93 -0.09 5.08
CA CYS A 110 9.25 0.84 6.17
C CYS A 110 8.78 0.37 7.56
N ASN A 111 8.74 -0.94 7.81
CA ASN A 111 8.41 -1.50 9.13
C ASN A 111 9.45 -1.06 10.19
N PRO A 112 9.06 -0.31 11.24
CA PRO A 112 10.01 0.16 12.26
C PRO A 112 10.64 -0.94 13.11
N ALA A 113 10.03 -2.12 13.19
CA ALA A 113 10.57 -3.25 13.96
C ALA A 113 11.53 -4.14 13.19
N ASN A 114 11.68 -3.95 11.88
CA ASN A 114 12.49 -4.82 11.04
C ASN A 114 13.51 -4.00 10.26
N PRO A 115 14.82 -4.24 10.44
CA PRO A 115 15.87 -3.55 9.68
C PRO A 115 15.71 -3.65 8.15
N ASN A 116 15.06 -4.70 7.66
CA ASN A 116 14.81 -4.93 6.25
C ASN A 116 13.48 -4.29 5.75
N GLY A 117 12.67 -3.74 6.66
CA GLY A 117 11.47 -2.99 6.33
C GLY A 117 10.19 -3.79 6.09
N ASN A 118 10.21 -5.13 6.18
CA ASN A 118 9.04 -6.02 6.04
C ASN A 118 8.51 -6.64 7.33
#